data_AF-A0AAE1E5P3-F1
#
_entry.id   AF-A0AAE1E5P3-F1
#
_cell.length_a   1.000
_cell.length_b   1.000
_cell.length_c   1.000
_cell.angle_alpha   90.00
_cell.angle_beta   90.00
_cell.angle_gamma   90.00
#
_symmetry.space_group_name_H-M   'P 1'
#
loop_
_entity.id
_entity.type
_entity.pdbx_description
1 polymer ?
#
loop_
_entity_poly.entity_id
_entity_poly.type
_entity_poly.pdbx_seq_one_letter_code
_entity_poly.pdbx_strand_id
1 'polypeptide(L)'
;MGSLGVEGRMDLYGSTDMHSPAPDGAIVHKDDRKKQFLLSDSGITLSSVKTSRTEVTELSIPWRDMIGGELKQMSKSGKGDNPSESFLVIHYVQHKVKDRTLRPAKVKISANGDHVIDWIRRIREHCAKVSGRPKKVLTIINPISGNREGPQIFSKTMQPLFQLAGIHTTVICE
;
A
#
# COMPACT_ATOMS: atom_id res chain seq x y z
N MET A 1 -51.79 -16.20 41.61
CA MET A 1 -51.14 -17.50 41.29
C MET A 1 -50.43 -17.28 39.95
N GLY A 2 -49.14 -16.98 39.87
CA GLY A 2 -48.01 -17.53 40.61
C GLY A 2 -47.51 -18.78 39.89
N SER A 3 -46.69 -18.61 38.84
CA SER A 3 -45.63 -19.58 38.50
C SER A 3 -44.58 -18.98 37.57
N LEU A 4 -43.32 -19.29 37.91
CA LEU A 4 -42.05 -18.90 37.30
C LEU A 4 -41.66 -19.77 36.09
N GLY A 5 -40.69 -19.29 35.31
CA GLY A 5 -39.87 -20.02 34.33
C GLY A 5 -39.32 -19.05 33.27
N VAL A 6 -38.27 -18.26 33.53
CA VAL A 6 -36.81 -18.54 33.48
C VAL A 6 -36.28 -18.91 32.09
N GLU A 7 -35.41 -18.01 31.60
CA GLU A 7 -34.34 -18.08 30.58
C GLU A 7 -34.46 -18.99 29.35
N GLY A 8 -34.47 -18.32 28.19
CA GLY A 8 -34.00 -18.85 26.92
C GLY A 8 -33.20 -17.77 26.18
N ARG A 9 -31.97 -17.54 26.64
CA ARG A 9 -30.96 -16.74 25.93
C ARG A 9 -30.56 -17.51 24.68
N MET A 10 -30.87 -16.98 23.51
CA MET A 10 -30.50 -17.58 22.22
C MET A 10 -29.63 -16.58 21.46
N ASP A 11 -28.37 -16.53 21.87
CA ASP A 11 -27.29 -15.89 21.12
C ASP A 11 -26.98 -16.79 19.91
N LEU A 12 -27.70 -16.59 18.80
CA LEU A 12 -27.37 -17.23 17.53
C LEU A 12 -26.39 -16.35 16.75
N TYR A 13 -25.12 -16.75 16.89
CA TYR A 13 -24.03 -16.52 15.96
C TYR A 13 -24.48 -16.58 14.50
N GLY A 14 -24.06 -15.58 13.72
CA GLY A 14 -24.26 -15.61 12.27
C GLY A 14 -23.82 -14.37 11.51
N SER A 15 -22.87 -13.57 12.02
CA SER A 15 -22.15 -12.61 11.17
C SER A 15 -20.75 -13.12 10.96
N THR A 16 -20.58 -13.98 9.95
CA THR A 16 -19.27 -14.24 9.36
C THR A 16 -18.81 -12.93 8.72
N ASP A 17 -18.02 -12.16 9.46
CA ASP A 17 -17.07 -11.21 8.90
C ASP A 17 -16.10 -12.01 8.01
N MET A 18 -16.49 -12.22 6.76
CA MET A 18 -15.61 -12.67 5.68
C MET A 18 -14.72 -11.50 5.23
N HIS A 19 -13.94 -10.97 6.16
CA HIS A 19 -12.66 -10.37 5.85
C HIS A 19 -11.61 -11.32 6.38
N SER A 20 -11.30 -12.33 5.57
CA SER A 20 -10.08 -13.12 5.73
C SER A 20 -8.94 -12.16 6.03
N PRO A 21 -8.21 -12.29 7.15
CA PRO A 21 -6.94 -11.60 7.28
C PRO A 21 -6.11 -11.99 6.05
N ALA A 22 -5.44 -11.01 5.42
CA ALA A 22 -4.46 -11.35 4.40
C ALA A 22 -3.56 -12.42 5.01
N PRO A 23 -3.23 -13.51 4.30
CA PRO A 23 -2.45 -14.59 4.90
C PRO A 23 -1.17 -13.98 5.48
N ASP A 24 -1.00 -14.15 6.78
CA ASP A 24 0.23 -13.79 7.49
C ASP A 24 1.39 -14.49 6.76
N GLY A 25 2.17 -13.72 6.00
CA GLY A 25 3.26 -14.24 5.18
C GLY A 25 2.80 -14.84 3.85
N ALA A 26 2.59 -14.02 2.82
CA ALA A 26 2.40 -14.49 1.45
C ALA A 26 3.74 -14.71 0.74
N ILE A 27 3.87 -15.77 -0.06
CA ILE A 27 5.03 -15.95 -0.94
C ILE A 27 4.79 -15.16 -2.22
N VAL A 28 5.66 -14.18 -2.48
CA VAL A 28 5.64 -13.31 -3.66
C VAL A 28 6.95 -13.46 -4.43
N HIS A 29 6.98 -12.98 -5.68
CA HIS A 29 8.22 -12.89 -6.43
C HIS A 29 8.69 -11.45 -6.53
N LYS A 30 9.97 -11.21 -6.19
CA LYS A 30 10.67 -9.95 -6.42
C LYS A 30 11.95 -10.28 -7.18
N ASP A 31 12.14 -9.68 -8.35
CA ASP A 31 13.30 -9.91 -9.22
C ASP A 31 13.56 -11.42 -9.44
N ASP A 32 12.49 -12.16 -9.80
CA ASP A 32 12.45 -13.62 -10.00
C ASP A 32 12.83 -14.49 -8.79
N ARG A 33 12.95 -13.89 -7.61
CA ARG A 33 13.23 -14.60 -6.35
C ARG A 33 11.99 -14.64 -5.48
N LYS A 34 11.72 -15.82 -4.91
CA LYS A 34 10.67 -15.98 -3.89
C LYS A 34 11.05 -15.17 -2.65
N LYS A 35 10.11 -14.35 -2.19
CA LYS A 35 10.17 -13.57 -0.96
C LYS A 35 8.95 -13.86 -0.13
N GLN A 36 9.12 -13.83 1.18
CA GLN A 36 8.01 -13.78 2.10
C GLN A 36 7.63 -12.31 2.27
N PHE A 37 6.38 -11.99 1.92
CA PHE A 37 5.75 -10.70 2.08
C PHE A 37 4.86 -10.73 3.29
N LEU A 38 5.10 -9.83 4.23
CA LEU A 38 4.30 -9.69 5.43
C LEU A 38 3.78 -8.27 5.53
N LEU A 39 2.48 -8.15 5.78
CA LEU A 39 1.82 -6.92 6.15
C LEU A 39 1.50 -7.02 7.65
N SER A 40 2.07 -6.12 8.45
CA SER A 40 1.92 -6.11 9.91
C SER A 40 1.47 -4.74 10.42
N ASP A 41 1.21 -4.64 11.72
CA ASP A 41 0.86 -3.36 12.34
C ASP A 41 1.99 -2.32 12.30
N SER A 42 3.25 -2.74 12.14
CA SER A 42 4.40 -1.84 12.06
C SER A 42 4.74 -1.41 10.64
N GLY A 43 4.33 -2.17 9.63
CA GLY A 43 4.61 -1.86 8.23
C GLY A 43 4.55 -3.07 7.31
N ILE A 44 5.35 -3.00 6.26
CA ILE A 44 5.55 -4.10 5.32
C ILE A 44 6.97 -4.60 5.42
N THR A 45 7.14 -5.92 5.43
CA THR A 45 8.46 -6.55 5.31
C THR A 45 8.53 -7.50 4.12
N LEU A 46 9.72 -7.55 3.51
CA LEU A 46 10.10 -8.57 2.54
C LEU A 46 11.35 -9.29 3.08
N SER A 47 11.24 -10.59 3.27
CA SER A 47 12.34 -11.46 3.68
C SER A 47 12.60 -12.55 2.65
N SER A 48 13.84 -13.06 2.62
CA SER A 48 14.13 -14.23 1.80
C SER A 48 13.48 -15.47 2.38
N VAL A 49 12.84 -16.28 1.54
CA VAL A 49 12.26 -17.56 1.96
C VAL A 49 13.41 -18.49 2.38
N LYS A 50 13.31 -19.09 3.57
CA LYS A 50 14.36 -19.89 4.21
C LYS A 50 14.84 -21.05 3.32
N THR A 51 16.11 -21.04 2.94
CA THR A 51 16.86 -22.22 2.48
C THR A 51 17.93 -22.66 3.49
N SER A 52 18.27 -21.80 4.46
CA SER A 52 19.17 -22.10 5.57
C SER A 52 18.69 -21.38 6.84
N ARG A 53 19.26 -21.73 8.00
CA ARG A 53 18.73 -21.57 9.37
C ARG A 53 18.42 -20.12 9.85
N THR A 54 18.53 -19.11 9.00
CA THR A 54 18.34 -17.69 9.37
C THR A 54 17.56 -16.94 8.29
N GLU A 55 16.43 -16.36 8.66
CA GLU A 55 15.64 -15.50 7.80
C GLU A 55 16.26 -14.10 7.74
N VAL A 56 16.58 -13.60 6.54
CA VAL A 56 17.16 -12.28 6.36
C VAL A 56 16.06 -11.34 5.86
N THR A 57 15.74 -10.32 6.67
CA THR A 57 14.85 -9.22 6.26
C THR A 57 15.62 -8.33 5.29
N GLU A 58 15.17 -8.27 4.04
CA GLU A 58 15.82 -7.48 2.99
C GLU A 58 15.25 -6.07 2.88
N LEU A 59 13.97 -5.91 3.22
CA LEU A 59 13.29 -4.64 3.17
C LEU A 59 12.25 -4.56 4.29
N SER A 60 12.27 -3.45 5.02
CA SER A 60 11.27 -3.10 6.02
C SER A 60 10.81 -1.68 5.75
N ILE A 61 9.52 -1.50 5.49
CA ILE A 61 8.90 -0.20 5.19
C ILE A 61 7.88 0.09 6.28
N PRO A 62 8.19 0.98 7.24
CA PRO A 62 7.21 1.36 8.26
C PRO A 62 6.07 2.15 7.63
N TRP A 63 4.87 2.09 8.21
CA TRP A 63 3.69 2.81 7.69
C TRP A 63 3.91 4.32 7.55
N ARG A 64 4.77 4.91 8.39
CA ARG A 64 5.14 6.34 8.33
C ARG A 64 5.86 6.71 7.05
N ASP A 65 6.65 5.80 6.49
CA ASP A 65 7.42 6.02 5.26
C ASP A 65 6.65 5.58 4.01
N MET A 66 5.48 4.96 4.17
CA MET A 66 4.66 4.47 3.08
C MET A 66 3.97 5.63 2.33
N ILE A 67 4.22 5.77 1.03
CA ILE A 67 3.49 6.70 0.17
C ILE A 67 2.18 6.01 -0.24
N GLY A 68 2.23 4.83 -0.86
CA GLY A 68 1.02 4.11 -1.26
C GLY A 68 1.31 2.88 -2.12
N GLY A 69 0.26 2.14 -2.47
CA GLY A 69 0.32 0.95 -3.33
C GLY A 69 -0.51 1.11 -4.60
N GLU A 70 0.01 0.63 -5.72
CA GLU A 70 -0.68 0.59 -7.02
C GLU A 70 -0.60 -0.80 -7.66
N LEU A 71 -1.67 -1.20 -8.35
CA LEU A 71 -1.70 -2.40 -9.18
C LEU A 71 -1.16 -2.03 -10.57
N LYS A 72 -0.20 -2.79 -11.07
CA LYS A 72 0.22 -2.75 -12.47
C LYS A 72 -0.02 -4.10 -13.12
N GLN A 73 -0.89 -4.12 -14.11
CA GLN A 73 -1.07 -5.25 -15.01
C GLN A 73 -0.16 -5.07 -16.22
N MET A 74 0.46 -6.16 -16.66
CA MET A 74 1.20 -6.15 -17.92
C MET A 74 0.30 -6.77 -18.99
N SER A 75 -0.19 -5.96 -19.93
CA SER A 75 -0.84 -6.47 -21.13
C SER A 75 0.24 -7.05 -22.04
N LYS A 76 0.15 -8.35 -22.34
CA LYS A 76 0.97 -8.94 -23.41
C LYS A 76 0.27 -8.63 -24.74
N SER A 77 0.96 -7.90 -25.62
CA SER A 77 0.63 -7.85 -27.04
C SER A 77 0.99 -9.19 -27.68
N GLY A 78 0.15 -10.21 -27.54
CA GLY A 78 0.42 -11.52 -28.12
C GLY A 78 -0.61 -12.57 -27.75
N LYS A 79 -1.20 -13.19 -28.78
CA LYS A 79 -2.18 -14.28 -28.73
C LYS A 79 -1.59 -15.49 -27.97
N GLY A 80 -1.90 -15.61 -26.68
CA GLY A 80 -1.48 -16.73 -25.84
C GLY A 80 -2.15 -16.66 -24.47
N ASP A 81 -2.85 -17.74 -24.11
CA ASP A 81 -3.77 -17.89 -22.98
C ASP A 81 -3.06 -18.04 -21.62
N ASN A 82 -1.99 -17.27 -21.37
CA ASN A 82 -1.36 -17.23 -20.05
C ASN A 82 -1.99 -16.11 -19.21
N PRO A 83 -2.24 -16.35 -17.91
CA PRO A 83 -2.81 -15.34 -17.02
C PRO A 83 -1.93 -14.09 -17.01
N SER A 84 -2.56 -12.93 -17.18
CA SER A 84 -1.92 -11.62 -17.13
C SER A 84 -1.25 -11.42 -15.77
N GLU A 85 0.07 -11.29 -15.77
CA GLU A 85 0.82 -11.13 -14.53
C GLU A 85 0.48 -9.79 -13.88
N SER A 86 0.05 -9.86 -12.62
CA SER A 86 -0.33 -8.70 -11.81
C SER A 86 0.80 -8.37 -10.85
N PHE A 87 1.13 -7.09 -10.76
CA PHE A 87 2.18 -6.60 -9.90
C PHE A 87 1.64 -5.60 -8.89
N LEU A 88 2.02 -5.77 -7.63
CA LEU A 88 1.91 -4.71 -6.63
C LEU A 88 3.17 -3.85 -6.70
N VAL A 89 3.01 -2.55 -6.91
CA VAL A 89 4.09 -1.57 -6.75
C VAL A 89 3.83 -0.77 -5.49
N ILE A 90 4.78 -0.86 -4.55
CA ILE A 90 4.73 -0.16 -3.27
C ILE A 90 5.69 1.02 -3.37
N HIS A 91 5.19 2.23 -3.17
CA HIS A 91 5.96 3.47 -3.16
C HIS A 91 6.17 3.92 -1.72
N TYR A 92 7.41 4.28 -1.38
CA TYR A 92 7.80 4.65 -0.03
C TYR A 92 8.96 5.65 -0.03
N VAL A 93 9.23 6.23 1.13
CA VAL A 93 10.36 7.12 1.37
C VAL A 93 11.52 6.31 1.93
N GLN A 94 12.68 6.37 1.29
CA GLN A 94 13.92 5.81 1.80
C GLN A 94 14.75 6.89 2.49
N HIS A 95 15.10 6.64 3.75
CA HIS A 95 16.00 7.49 4.52
C HIS A 95 17.45 7.11 4.22
N LYS A 96 18.21 8.01 3.59
CA LYS A 96 19.66 7.88 3.49
C LYS A 96 20.30 8.52 4.71
N VAL A 97 20.51 7.73 5.76
CA VAL A 97 21.05 8.17 7.06
C VAL A 97 22.37 8.94 6.91
N LYS A 98 23.28 8.47 6.04
CA LYS A 98 24.58 9.11 5.79
C LYS A 98 24.45 10.52 5.21
N ASP A 99 23.46 10.73 4.34
CA ASP A 99 23.29 11.97 3.58
C ASP A 99 22.19 12.87 4.17
N ARG A 100 21.48 12.41 5.21
CA ARG A 100 20.27 13.04 5.77
C ARG A 100 19.23 13.41 4.69
N THR A 101 19.18 12.64 3.60
CA THR A 101 18.25 12.87 2.49
C THR A 101 17.12 11.86 2.49
N LEU A 102 15.92 12.34 2.13
CA LEU A 102 14.76 11.52 1.82
C LEU A 102 14.71 11.31 0.31
N ARG A 103 14.51 10.07 -0.12
CA ARG A 103 14.34 9.76 -1.55
C ARG A 103 13.08 8.92 -1.77
N PRO A 104 12.28 9.24 -2.80
CA PRO A 104 11.22 8.34 -3.21
C PRO A 104 11.84 7.04 -3.73
N ALA A 105 11.29 5.91 -3.30
CA ALA A 105 11.68 4.58 -3.69
C ALA A 105 10.44 3.75 -4.00
N LYS A 106 10.62 2.67 -4.76
CA LYS A 106 9.56 1.72 -5.08
C LYS A 106 10.07 0.30 -5.05
N VAL A 107 9.22 -0.63 -4.63
CA VAL A 107 9.44 -2.07 -4.78
C VAL A 107 8.28 -2.66 -5.57
N LYS A 108 8.62 -3.51 -6.55
CA LYS A 108 7.66 -4.22 -7.41
C LYS A 108 7.66 -5.68 -6.98
N ILE A 109 6.49 -6.23 -6.68
CA ILE A 109 6.31 -7.64 -6.35
C ILE A 109 5.23 -8.25 -7.26
N SER A 110 5.48 -9.47 -7.73
CA SER A 110 4.54 -10.26 -8.52
C SER A 110 3.74 -11.18 -7.60
N ALA A 111 2.41 -11.16 -7.77
CA ALA A 111 1.47 -11.96 -7.02
C ALA A 111 0.17 -12.16 -7.84
N ASN A 112 -0.72 -13.02 -7.35
CA ASN A 112 -2.06 -13.16 -7.94
C ASN A 112 -2.83 -11.83 -7.83
N GLY A 113 -3.54 -11.44 -8.89
CA GLY A 113 -4.27 -10.17 -8.99
C GLY A 113 -5.25 -9.93 -7.85
N ASP A 114 -5.98 -10.97 -7.42
CA ASP A 114 -6.94 -10.86 -6.31
C ASP A 114 -6.24 -10.47 -5.00
N HIS A 115 -5.10 -11.08 -4.70
CA HIS A 115 -4.30 -10.74 -3.52
C HIS A 115 -3.76 -9.31 -3.59
N VAL A 116 -3.35 -8.85 -4.78
CA VAL A 116 -2.82 -7.49 -4.97
C VAL A 116 -3.87 -6.42 -4.66
N ILE A 117 -5.11 -6.59 -5.14
CA ILE A 117 -6.21 -5.65 -4.87
C ILE A 117 -6.44 -5.56 -3.36
N ASP A 118 -6.47 -6.71 -2.71
CA ASP A 118 -6.73 -6.84 -1.28
C ASP A 118 -5.61 -6.26 -0.41
N TRP A 119 -4.35 -6.36 -0.85
CA TRP A 119 -3.23 -5.70 -0.20
C TRP A 119 -3.25 -4.19 -0.40
N ILE A 120 -3.59 -3.69 -1.60
CA ILE A 120 -3.72 -2.24 -1.84
C ILE A 120 -4.76 -1.62 -0.91
N ARG A 121 -5.90 -2.30 -0.73
CA ARG A 121 -6.93 -1.87 0.20
C ARG A 121 -6.40 -1.79 1.63
N ARG A 122 -5.77 -2.86 2.14
CA ARG A 122 -5.19 -2.88 3.50
C ARG A 122 -4.09 -1.84 3.67
N ILE A 123 -3.23 -1.63 2.67
CA ILE A 123 -2.20 -0.58 2.69
C ILE A 123 -2.84 0.80 2.88
N ARG A 124 -3.92 1.10 2.13
CA ARG A 124 -4.64 2.38 2.27
C ARG A 124 -5.24 2.54 3.66
N GLU A 125 -5.85 1.48 4.20
CA GLU A 125 -6.43 1.47 5.54
C GLU A 125 -5.39 1.72 6.64
N HIS A 126 -4.22 1.06 6.57
CA HIS A 126 -3.14 1.30 7.52
C HIS A 126 -2.56 2.71 7.37
N CYS A 127 -2.34 3.17 6.14
CA CYS A 127 -1.87 4.53 5.86
C CYS A 127 -2.79 5.60 6.44
N ALA A 128 -4.11 5.41 6.34
CA ALA A 128 -5.11 6.35 6.88
C ALA A 128 -5.10 6.45 8.42
N LYS A 129 -4.60 5.40 9.11
CA LYS A 129 -4.46 5.35 10.57
C LYS A 129 -3.14 5.95 11.07
N VAL A 130 -2.20 6.28 10.19
CA VAL A 130 -0.90 6.88 10.58
C VAL A 130 -1.13 8.29 11.12
N SER A 131 -0.78 8.48 12.40
CA SER A 131 -0.85 9.79 13.04
C SER A 131 0.08 10.82 12.36
N GLY A 132 -0.45 12.03 12.16
CA GLY A 132 0.25 13.14 11.52
C GLY A 132 0.31 13.08 9.99
N ARG A 133 -0.29 12.06 9.35
CA ARG A 133 -0.37 11.99 7.88
C ARG A 133 -1.39 13.03 7.36
N PRO A 134 -0.99 13.93 6.45
CA PRO A 134 -1.92 14.90 5.87
C PRO A 134 -3.05 14.21 5.11
N LYS A 135 -4.29 14.69 5.26
CA LYS A 135 -5.46 14.20 4.51
C LYS A 135 -5.88 15.15 3.40
N LYS A 136 -5.58 16.44 3.59
CA LYS A 136 -5.89 17.52 2.66
C LYS A 136 -4.69 18.46 2.58
N VAL A 137 -4.36 18.93 1.40
CA VAL A 137 -3.29 19.91 1.16
C VAL A 137 -3.81 20.99 0.23
N LEU A 138 -3.66 22.25 0.64
CA LEU A 138 -3.83 23.40 -0.23
C LEU A 138 -2.47 23.72 -0.86
N THR A 139 -2.40 23.76 -2.18
CA THR A 139 -1.19 24.14 -2.92
C THR A 139 -1.45 25.43 -3.68
N ILE A 140 -0.67 26.46 -3.35
CA ILE A 140 -0.67 27.73 -4.08
C ILE A 140 0.50 27.69 -5.05
N ILE A 141 0.23 27.89 -6.33
CA ILE A 141 1.22 27.86 -7.40
C ILE A 141 1.25 29.23 -8.04
N ASN A 142 2.42 29.87 -8.02
CA ASN A 142 2.65 31.07 -8.83
C ASN A 142 2.85 30.66 -10.31
N PRO A 143 1.93 30.99 -11.23
CA PRO A 143 2.00 30.56 -12.62
C PRO A 143 3.05 31.33 -13.44
N ILE A 144 3.51 32.49 -12.97
CA ILE A 144 4.32 33.44 -13.75
C ILE A 144 5.82 33.36 -13.40
N SER A 145 6.20 32.64 -12.34
CA SER A 145 7.61 32.52 -11.92
C SER A 145 8.50 31.80 -12.94
N GLY A 146 9.74 32.30 -13.13
CA GLY A 146 10.77 31.67 -13.96
C GLY A 146 10.28 31.25 -15.36
N ASN A 147 10.40 29.95 -15.66
CA ASN A 147 9.98 29.36 -16.94
C ASN A 147 8.47 29.12 -17.07
N ARG A 148 7.64 29.54 -16.09
CA ARG A 148 6.18 29.34 -16.07
C ARG A 148 5.73 27.87 -16.06
N GLU A 149 6.61 26.98 -15.61
CA GLU A 149 6.34 25.53 -15.59
C GLU A 149 5.72 25.05 -14.27
N GLY A 150 5.57 25.92 -13.27
CA GLY A 150 5.05 25.57 -11.94
C GLY A 150 3.77 24.72 -11.98
N PRO A 151 2.72 25.14 -12.72
CA PRO A 151 1.50 24.35 -12.88
C PRO A 151 1.75 22.98 -13.52
N GLN A 152 2.62 22.91 -14.53
CA GLN A 152 2.95 21.65 -15.21
C GLN A 152 3.74 20.70 -14.30
N ILE A 153 4.71 21.22 -13.54
CA ILE A 153 5.51 20.45 -12.58
C ILE A 153 4.59 19.89 -11.49
N PHE A 154 3.67 20.69 -10.96
CA PHE A 154 2.68 20.20 -10.01
C PHE A 154 1.85 19.07 -10.60
N SER A 155 1.27 19.27 -11.78
CA SER A 155 0.40 18.29 -12.42
C SER A 155 1.13 16.98 -12.75
N LYS A 156 2.36 17.06 -13.26
CA LYS A 156 3.13 15.88 -13.71
C LYS A 156 3.82 15.14 -12.57
N THR A 157 4.23 15.84 -11.50
CA THR A 157 5.12 15.27 -10.48
C THR A 157 4.48 15.20 -9.10
N MET A 158 3.84 16.29 -8.64
CA MET A 158 3.31 16.35 -7.27
C MET A 158 1.93 15.72 -7.15
N GLN A 159 1.02 16.05 -8.06
CA GLN A 159 -0.36 15.57 -8.04
C GLN A 159 -0.45 14.03 -8.02
N PRO A 160 0.32 13.27 -8.83
CA PRO A 160 0.29 11.82 -8.78
C PRO A 160 0.74 11.24 -7.43
N LEU A 161 1.71 11.88 -6.76
CA LEU A 161 2.16 11.45 -5.43
C LEU A 161 1.06 11.65 -4.37
N PHE A 162 0.38 12.80 -4.40
CA PHE A 162 -0.74 13.07 -3.49
C PHE A 162 -1.91 12.11 -3.71
N GLN A 163 -2.26 11.85 -4.98
CA GLN A 163 -3.30 10.89 -5.34
C GLN A 163 -2.95 9.48 -4.85
N LEU A 164 -1.71 9.03 -5.08
CA LEU A 164 -1.23 7.73 -4.62
C LEU A 164 -1.26 7.64 -3.08
N ALA A 165 -0.96 8.74 -2.40
CA ALA A 165 -0.99 8.83 -0.94
C ALA A 165 -2.39 8.97 -0.33
N GLY A 166 -3.44 9.07 -1.16
CA GLY A 166 -4.82 9.29 -0.71
C GLY A 166 -5.05 10.69 -0.14
N ILE A 167 -4.24 11.67 -0.55
CA ILE A 167 -4.31 13.06 -0.08
C ILE A 167 -5.17 13.86 -1.06
N HIS A 168 -6.20 14.53 -0.53
CA HIS A 168 -7.00 15.45 -1.32
C HIS A 168 -6.25 16.77 -1.51
N THR A 169 -6.07 17.17 -2.76
CA THR A 169 -5.37 18.42 -3.10
C THR A 169 -6.33 19.47 -3.63
N THR A 170 -6.25 20.68 -3.08
CA THR A 170 -6.87 21.88 -3.61
C THR A 170 -5.76 22.76 -4.20
N VAL A 171 -5.89 23.18 -5.45
CA VAL A 171 -4.86 23.95 -6.14
C VAL A 171 -5.41 25.33 -6.47
N ILE A 172 -4.66 26.37 -6.11
CA ILE A 172 -4.92 27.75 -6.47
C ILE A 172 -3.73 28.24 -7.29
N CYS A 173 -4.00 28.74 -8.49
CA CYS A 173 -2.98 29.37 -9.33
C CYS A 173 -3.24 30.88 -9.34
N GLU A 174 -2.37 31.63 -8.66
CA GLU A 174 -2.41 33.10 -8.53
C GLU A 174 -1.11 33.73 -9.03
#